data_AF-B3DMW3-F1
#
_entry.id   AF-B3DMW3-F1
#
_cell.length_a   1.000
_cell.length_b   1.000
_cell.length_c   1.000
_cell.angle_alpha   90.00
_cell.angle_beta   90.00
_cell.angle_gamma   90.00
#
_symmetry.space_group_name_H-M   'P 1'
#
loop_
_entity.id
_entity.type
_entity.pdbx_description
1 polymer ?
#
loop_
_entity_poly.entity_id
_entity_poly.type
_entity_poly.pdbx_seq_one_letter_code
_entity_poly.pdbx_strand_id
1 'polypeptide(L)'
;FSALTICKSLHMCLADLNTEVTLFQMKSKINQDDHEYWFGLNAHDKPTYRYVSNNKSIEYSPHNSKLVNNEGCVYVKQQNDFFKFESAKCREHRRFICTKTDECDGVSMKHGNSKCVITAEERDLVAY
;
A
#
# COMPACT_ATOMS: atom_id res chain seq x y z
N PHE A 1 13.33 -5.12 7.32
CA PHE A 1 11.96 -4.73 6.97
C PHE A 1 11.02 -5.89 7.20
N SER A 2 10.43 -6.04 8.38
CA SER A 2 9.53 -7.15 8.68
C SER A 2 8.28 -7.14 7.81
N ALA A 3 7.66 -5.97 7.60
CA ALA A 3 6.43 -5.82 6.80
C ALA A 3 6.59 -6.27 5.35
N LEU A 4 7.63 -5.82 4.65
CA LEU A 4 7.88 -6.20 3.25
C LEU A 4 8.15 -7.70 3.12
N THR A 5 8.95 -8.28 4.01
CA THR A 5 9.22 -9.72 4.03
C THR A 5 7.93 -10.52 4.22
N ILE A 6 7.04 -10.09 5.12
CA ILE A 6 5.74 -10.74 5.33
C ILE A 6 4.87 -10.66 4.08
N CYS A 7 4.72 -9.49 3.46
CA CYS A 7 3.94 -9.37 2.22
C CYS A 7 4.50 -10.28 1.11
N LYS A 8 5.82 -10.31 0.92
CA LYS A 8 6.49 -11.18 -0.07
C LYS A 8 6.22 -12.67 0.20
N SER A 9 6.18 -13.08 1.47
CA SER A 9 5.86 -14.47 1.84
C SER A 9 4.44 -14.89 1.47
N LEU A 10 3.52 -13.92 1.32
CA LEU A 10 2.15 -14.11 0.88
C LEU A 10 1.97 -13.94 -0.64
N HIS A 11 3.08 -13.90 -1.40
CA HIS A 11 3.09 -13.54 -2.82
C HIS A 11 2.47 -12.16 -3.11
N MET A 12 2.59 -11.22 -2.18
CA MET A 12 2.10 -9.85 -2.29
C MET A 12 3.24 -8.84 -2.12
N CYS A 13 2.92 -7.56 -2.17
CA CYS A 13 3.84 -6.49 -1.80
C CYS A 13 3.16 -5.49 -0.88
N LEU A 14 3.92 -4.54 -0.33
CA LEU A 14 3.32 -3.41 0.38
C LEU A 14 2.49 -2.56 -0.58
N ALA A 15 1.37 -2.03 -0.08
CA ALA A 15 0.35 -1.37 -0.89
C ALA A 15 0.81 -0.08 -1.57
N ASP A 16 0.29 0.17 -2.77
CA ASP A 16 0.43 1.46 -3.45
C ASP A 16 -0.76 2.35 -3.12
N LEU A 17 -0.55 3.35 -2.25
CA LEU A 17 -1.55 4.38 -1.94
C LEU A 17 -1.28 5.63 -2.77
N ASN A 18 -1.53 5.53 -4.08
CA ASN A 18 -1.11 6.50 -5.10
C ASN A 18 -2.27 7.31 -5.70
N THR A 19 -3.49 7.14 -5.20
CA THR A 19 -4.67 7.92 -5.59
C THR A 19 -5.63 8.06 -4.42
N GLU A 20 -6.55 9.02 -4.50
CA GLU A 20 -7.66 9.14 -3.54
C GLU A 20 -8.53 7.87 -3.51
N VAL A 21 -8.75 7.24 -4.68
CA VAL A 21 -9.50 5.98 -4.80
C VAL A 21 -8.85 4.87 -3.98
N THR A 22 -7.51 4.72 -4.06
CA THR A 22 -6.80 3.68 -3.27
C THR A 22 -6.91 3.91 -1.76
N LEU A 23 -6.98 5.17 -1.31
CA LEU A 23 -7.21 5.49 0.11
C LEU A 23 -8.63 5.17 0.55
N PHE A 24 -9.63 5.46 -0.29
CA PHE A 24 -11.01 5.11 0.00
C PHE A 24 -11.21 3.58 0.08
N GLN A 25 -10.61 2.84 -0.86
CA GLN A 25 -10.61 1.38 -0.85
C GLN A 25 -9.88 0.79 0.36
N MET A 26 -8.83 1.45 0.82
CA MET A 26 -8.17 1.09 2.08
C MET A 26 -9.13 1.33 3.26
N LYS A 27 -9.76 2.51 3.34
CA LYS A 27 -10.68 2.91 4.43
C LYS A 27 -11.80 1.89 4.64
N SER A 28 -12.35 1.33 3.55
CA SER A 28 -13.43 0.33 3.65
C SER A 28 -12.97 -1.04 4.15
N LYS A 29 -11.67 -1.32 4.17
CA LYS A 29 -11.09 -2.61 4.57
C LYS A 29 -10.37 -2.58 5.92
N ILE A 30 -10.11 -1.41 6.47
CA ILE A 30 -9.44 -1.24 7.76
C ILE A 30 -10.44 -0.78 8.82
N ASN A 31 -10.26 -1.24 10.05
CA ASN A 31 -11.08 -0.77 11.17
C ASN A 31 -10.81 0.73 11.41
N GLN A 32 -11.87 1.47 11.79
CA GLN A 32 -11.85 2.93 11.98
C GLN A 32 -11.03 3.42 13.19
N ASP A 33 -10.39 2.52 13.92
CA ASP A 33 -9.48 2.88 15.00
C ASP A 33 -8.26 3.66 14.45
N ASP A 34 -7.72 4.61 15.23
CA ASP A 34 -6.58 5.52 14.97
C ASP A 34 -5.23 4.80 14.72
N HIS A 35 -5.21 3.78 13.88
CA HIS A 35 -4.03 3.00 13.56
C HIS A 35 -3.25 3.62 12.40
N GLU A 36 -1.94 3.52 12.51
CA GLU A 36 -0.97 3.97 11.53
C GLU A 36 -0.46 2.75 10.74
N TYR A 37 -0.47 2.83 9.41
CA TYR A 37 -0.16 1.70 8.54
C TYR A 37 1.00 2.00 7.61
N TRP A 38 2.03 1.14 7.64
CA TRP A 38 3.04 1.10 6.59
C TRP A 38 2.43 0.71 5.25
N PHE A 39 2.86 1.40 4.19
CA PHE A 39 2.56 1.06 2.81
C PHE A 39 3.84 1.11 1.97
N GLY A 40 3.74 0.87 0.66
CA GLY A 40 4.87 0.57 -0.21
C GLY A 40 5.82 1.74 -0.49
N LEU A 41 5.50 2.95 -0.05
CA LEU A 41 6.30 4.13 -0.31
C LEU A 41 7.46 4.28 0.68
N ASN A 42 8.67 4.40 0.15
CA ASN A 42 9.89 4.54 0.95
C ASN A 42 10.99 5.30 0.18
N ALA A 43 11.87 5.95 0.92
CA ALA A 43 13.11 6.56 0.44
C ALA A 43 14.35 5.86 1.04
N HIS A 44 14.20 4.68 1.65
CA HIS A 44 15.34 3.95 2.20
C HIS A 44 16.31 3.56 1.07
N ASP A 45 17.55 4.03 1.21
CA ASP A 45 18.64 3.89 0.24
C ASP A 45 18.30 4.46 -1.16
N LYS A 46 17.37 5.41 -1.24
CA LYS A 46 16.92 6.06 -2.48
C LYS A 46 16.97 7.59 -2.34
N PRO A 47 17.27 8.33 -3.42
CA PRO A 47 17.29 9.79 -3.37
C PRO A 47 15.87 10.41 -3.25
N THR A 48 14.84 9.65 -3.63
CA THR A 48 13.45 10.08 -3.64
C THR A 48 12.52 8.95 -3.18
N TYR A 49 11.33 9.32 -2.73
CA TYR A 49 10.28 8.35 -2.38
C TYR A 49 9.80 7.58 -3.60
N ARG A 50 9.85 6.24 -3.50
CA ARG A 50 9.42 5.31 -4.54
C ARG A 50 8.64 4.14 -3.96
N TYR A 51 7.72 3.60 -4.75
CA TYR A 51 6.97 2.41 -4.40
C TYR A 51 7.83 1.15 -4.58
N VAL A 52 7.83 0.25 -3.59
CA VAL A 52 8.55 -1.04 -3.68
C VAL A 52 8.01 -1.98 -4.76
N SER A 53 6.75 -1.81 -5.16
CA SER A 53 6.05 -2.68 -6.10
C SER A 53 6.52 -2.47 -7.55
N ASN A 54 6.76 -1.22 -7.95
CA ASN A 54 6.95 -0.82 -9.35
C ASN A 54 8.03 0.25 -9.54
N ASN A 55 8.72 0.65 -8.47
CA ASN A 55 9.77 1.66 -8.48
C ASN A 55 9.33 3.07 -8.97
N LYS A 56 8.02 3.32 -9.11
CA LYS A 56 7.50 4.64 -9.49
C LYS A 56 7.67 5.63 -8.35
N SER A 57 7.92 6.88 -8.71
CA SER A 57 7.94 8.00 -7.76
C SER A 57 6.53 8.28 -7.24
N ILE A 58 6.44 8.95 -6.09
CA ILE A 58 5.17 9.49 -5.59
C ILE A 58 4.64 10.58 -6.54
N GLU A 59 3.38 10.46 -6.95
CA GLU A 59 2.65 11.46 -7.73
C GLU A 59 1.46 12.05 -6.96
N TYR A 60 1.04 11.38 -5.88
CA TYR A 60 -0.09 11.76 -5.05
C TYR A 60 0.26 11.65 -3.57
N SER A 61 -0.13 12.66 -2.81
CA SER A 61 -0.16 12.62 -1.35
C SER A 61 -1.34 13.46 -0.84
N PRO A 62 -2.05 13.03 0.21
CA PRO A 62 -3.08 13.85 0.83
C PRO A 62 -2.57 15.21 1.28
N HIS A 63 -3.46 16.20 1.34
CA HIS A 63 -3.16 17.50 1.90
C HIS A 63 -2.63 17.36 3.34
N ASN A 64 -1.67 18.21 3.73
CA ASN A 64 -0.99 18.19 5.03
C ASN A 64 -0.08 16.96 5.30
N SER A 65 0.25 16.18 4.27
CA SER A 65 1.28 15.13 4.39
C SER A 65 2.66 15.73 4.66
N LYS A 66 3.44 15.07 5.53
CA LYS A 66 4.79 15.50 5.92
C LYS A 66 5.80 14.37 5.63
N LEU A 67 6.42 14.46 4.46
CA LEU A 67 7.42 13.50 4.01
C LEU A 67 8.82 14.09 4.20
N VAL A 68 9.54 13.64 5.22
CA VAL A 68 10.91 14.08 5.52
C VAL A 68 11.89 13.12 4.88
N ASN A 69 12.73 13.57 3.95
CA ASN A 69 13.65 12.66 3.22
C ASN A 69 14.63 11.88 4.11
N ASN A 70 14.88 12.32 5.34
CA ASN A 70 15.78 11.64 6.29
C ASN A 70 15.12 10.44 7.01
N GLU A 71 13.82 10.25 6.83
CA GLU A 71 13.03 9.18 7.45
C GLU A 71 12.55 8.23 6.34
N GLY A 72 13.29 7.15 6.14
CA GLY A 72 13.23 6.37 4.90
C GLY A 72 11.93 5.62 4.60
N CYS A 73 10.92 5.60 5.47
CA CYS A 73 9.67 4.85 5.27
C CYS A 73 8.43 5.71 5.51
N VAL A 74 7.37 5.46 4.75
CA VAL A 74 6.14 6.24 4.83
C VAL A 74 4.97 5.41 5.33
N TYR A 75 4.21 5.97 6.27
CA TYR A 75 2.97 5.41 6.76
C TYR A 75 1.80 6.35 6.48
N VAL A 76 0.61 5.77 6.39
CA VAL A 76 -0.66 6.50 6.34
C VAL A 76 -1.29 6.46 7.71
N LYS A 77 -1.92 7.57 8.09
CA LYS A 77 -2.82 7.63 9.25
C LYS A 77 -4.04 8.47 8.94
N GLN A 78 -5.12 8.17 9.64
CA GLN A 78 -6.34 8.96 9.63
C GLN A 78 -6.32 9.90 10.84
N GLN A 79 -6.70 11.16 10.64
CA GLN A 79 -6.89 12.14 11.71
C GLN A 79 -8.10 13.01 11.36
N ASN A 80 -9.12 13.03 12.21
CA ASN A 80 -10.35 13.81 12.01
C ASN A 80 -10.96 13.60 10.61
N ASP A 81 -11.10 12.34 10.19
CA ASP A 81 -11.58 11.92 8.86
C ASP A 81 -10.68 12.23 7.65
N PHE A 82 -9.54 12.87 7.84
CA PHE A 82 -8.56 13.11 6.78
C PHE A 82 -7.41 12.12 6.83
N PHE A 83 -6.96 11.68 5.67
CA PHE A 83 -5.71 10.92 5.55
C PHE A 83 -4.52 11.86 5.46
N LYS A 84 -3.39 11.42 6.02
CA LYS A 84 -2.09 12.06 5.83
C LYS A 84 -0.99 11.04 5.74
N PHE A 85 0.02 11.35 4.93
CA PHE A 85 1.25 10.56 4.85
C PHE A 85 2.31 11.21 5.72
N GLU A 86 2.95 10.41 6.56
CA GLU A 86 4.09 10.85 7.37
C GLU A 86 5.24 9.86 7.20
N SER A 87 6.46 10.38 7.29
CA SER A 87 7.67 9.57 7.30
C SER A 87 8.05 9.15 8.72
N ALA A 88 8.74 8.02 8.84
CA ALA A 88 9.33 7.56 10.10
C ALA A 88 10.50 6.60 9.83
N LYS A 89 11.22 6.22 10.89
CA LYS A 89 12.30 5.24 10.76
C LYS A 89 11.69 3.87 10.42
N CYS A 90 12.21 3.23 9.39
CA CYS A 90 11.73 1.91 8.91
C CYS A 90 11.78 0.77 9.93
N ARG A 91 12.44 0.98 11.10
CA ARG A 91 12.52 0.01 12.20
C ARG A 91 11.37 0.14 13.20
N GLU A 92 10.52 1.16 13.09
CA GLU A 92 9.38 1.33 13.97
C GLU A 92 8.29 0.29 13.70
N HIS A 93 7.70 -0.22 14.79
CA HIS A 93 6.63 -1.20 14.72
C HIS A 93 5.31 -0.50 14.39
N ARG A 94 4.74 -0.81 13.23
CA ARG A 94 3.41 -0.37 12.81
C ARG A 94 2.72 -1.51 12.09
N ARG A 95 1.39 -1.43 11.99
CA ARG A 95 0.62 -2.30 11.10
C ARG A 95 1.01 -1.99 9.66
N PHE A 96 0.68 -2.88 8.73
CA PHE A 96 1.07 -2.73 7.33
C PHE A 96 -0.01 -3.28 6.41
N ILE A 97 -0.06 -2.76 5.19
CA ILE A 97 -1.05 -3.14 4.19
C ILE A 97 -0.31 -3.82 3.03
N CYS A 98 -0.74 -5.05 2.70
CA CYS A 98 -0.25 -5.77 1.53
C CYS A 98 -1.29 -5.73 0.39
N THR A 99 -0.83 -5.64 -0.86
CA THR A 99 -1.64 -5.78 -2.07
C THR A 99 -1.01 -6.75 -3.05
N LYS A 100 -1.84 -7.37 -3.89
CA LYS A 100 -1.35 -8.12 -5.05
C LYS A 100 -0.70 -7.17 -6.05
N THR A 101 0.39 -7.60 -6.66
CA THR A 101 1.18 -6.90 -7.69
C THR A 101 1.97 -7.95 -8.45
N ASP A 102 2.38 -7.69 -9.69
CA ASP A 102 3.17 -8.62 -10.49
C ASP A 102 4.65 -8.66 -10.09
N GLU A 103 5.14 -7.57 -9.49
CA GLU A 103 6.50 -7.40 -9.02
C GLU A 103 6.53 -6.78 -7.62
N CYS A 104 7.52 -7.16 -6.83
CA CYS A 104 7.82 -6.57 -5.54
C CYS A 104 9.32 -6.58 -5.30
N ASP A 105 9.93 -5.40 -5.23
CA ASP A 105 11.34 -5.22 -4.92
C ASP A 105 12.24 -6.02 -5.88
N GLY A 106 11.99 -5.87 -7.19
CA GLY A 106 12.72 -6.57 -8.26
C GLY A 106 12.37 -8.04 -8.42
N VAL A 107 11.46 -8.59 -7.61
CA VAL A 107 11.08 -10.01 -7.64
C VAL A 107 9.69 -10.16 -8.24
N SER A 108 9.53 -11.08 -9.20
CA SER A 108 8.21 -11.42 -9.75
C SER A 108 7.36 -12.14 -8.69
N MET A 109 6.19 -11.57 -8.41
CA MET A 109 5.16 -12.14 -7.57
C MET A 109 4.21 -12.95 -8.46
N LYS A 110 4.65 -14.14 -8.90
CA LYS A 110 3.80 -15.04 -9.69
C LYS A 110 2.56 -15.43 -8.88
N HIS A 111 1.44 -14.78 -9.18
CA HIS A 111 0.14 -15.23 -8.68
C HIS A 111 -0.22 -16.48 -9.47
N GLY A 112 -0.48 -17.60 -8.79
CA GLY A 112 -1.10 -18.74 -9.45
C GLY A 112 -2.37 -18.28 -10.17
N ASN A 113 -2.64 -18.79 -11.38
CA ASN A 113 -3.80 -18.40 -12.19
C ASN A 113 -5.06 -18.43 -11.31
N SER A 114 -5.50 -17.24 -10.88
CA SER A 114 -6.74 -17.09 -10.14
C SER A 114 -7.83 -17.37 -11.16
N LYS A 115 -8.43 -18.57 -11.10
CA LYS A 115 -9.63 -18.85 -11.89
C LYS A 115 -10.71 -17.93 -11.35
N CYS A 116 -10.91 -16.79 -12.01
CA CYS A 116 -12.08 -15.97 -11.78
C CYS A 116 -13.26 -16.77 -12.36
N VAL A 117 -13.85 -17.64 -11.53
CA VAL A 117 -15.06 -18.36 -11.87
C VAL A 117 -16.21 -17.47 -11.41
N ILE A 118 -16.64 -16.57 -12.29
CA ILE A 118 -17.91 -15.87 -12.10
C ILE A 118 -18.99 -16.92 -12.32
N THR A 119 -19.85 -17.14 -11.34
CA THR A 119 -21.03 -18.00 -11.50
C THR A 119 -22.01 -17.36 -12.50
N ALA A 120 -22.86 -18.16 -13.13
CA ALA A 120 -23.85 -17.61 -14.08
C ALA A 120 -24.73 -16.53 -13.42
N GLU A 121 -25.06 -16.72 -12.14
CA GLU A 121 -25.85 -15.78 -11.33
C GLU A 121 -25.13 -14.44 -11.11
N GLU A 122 -23.84 -14.46 -10.80
CA GLU A 122 -23.04 -13.24 -10.63
C GLU A 122 -22.88 -12.49 -11.95
N ARG A 123 -22.86 -13.19 -13.10
CA ARG A 123 -22.74 -12.56 -14.42
C ARG A 123 -23.97 -11.71 -14.77
N ASP A 124 -25.16 -12.19 -14.42
CA ASP A 124 -26.41 -11.49 -14.71
C ASP A 124 -26.61 -10.25 -13.84
N LEU A 125 -25.99 -10.20 -12.65
CA LEU A 125 -26.01 -9.04 -11.76
C LEU A 125 -25.12 -7.88 -12.23
N VAL A 126 -24.06 -8.12 -13.01
CA VAL A 126 -23.17 -7.06 -13.54
C VAL A 126 -23.60 -6.57 -14.93
N ALA A 127 -24.60 -7.23 -15.55
CA ALA A 127 -25.11 -6.88 -16.87
C ALA A 127 -26.24 -5.83 -16.85
N TYR A 128 -26.57 -5.28 -15.68
CA TYR A 128 -27.57 -4.23 -15.47
C TYR A 128 -26.95 -2.93 -14.95
#